data_AF-A0A7S0G2H4-F1
#
_entry.id   AF-A0A7S0G2H4-F1
#
_cell.length_a   1.000
_cell.length_b   1.000
_cell.length_c   1.000
_cell.angle_alpha   90.00
_cell.angle_beta   90.00
_cell.angle_gamma   90.00
#
_symmetry.space_group_name_H-M   'P 1'
#
loop_
_entity.id
_entity.type
_entity.pdbx_description
1 polymer ?
#
loop_
_entity_poly.entity_id
_entity_poly.type
_entity_poly.pdbx_seq_one_letter_code
_entity_poly.pdbx_strand_id
1 'polypeptide(L)'
;TRREVLDGYLRNRAIDLGAKPINGLVTEVQVPEGAAKYKIMYSDYSTKKSGKGEQSSLEVDMIIGADGANSRVAKAINAGEYAYAIAFQERIKLPKDKMEYYEELAEMYVGDDISPDFYGWVFPKYDHVGVGTGTVINKNAIKQYQTAIRDRAAERLAGGKLLKVE
;
A
#
# COMPACT_ATOMS: atom_id res chain seq x y z
N THR A 1 12.29 5.80 2.09
CA THR A 1 11.31 5.98 3.18
C THR A 1 10.50 4.72 3.48
N ARG A 2 10.24 4.43 4.77
CA ARG A 2 9.38 3.33 5.23
C ARG A 2 7.98 3.86 5.56
N ARG A 3 6.96 3.43 4.80
CA ARG A 3 5.58 3.93 4.95
C ARG A 3 5.01 3.67 6.34
N GLU A 4 5.23 2.49 6.90
CA GLU A 4 4.71 2.16 8.22
C GLU A 4 5.24 3.07 9.35
N VAL A 5 6.45 3.61 9.18
CA VAL A 5 7.07 4.54 10.15
C VAL A 5 6.52 5.94 9.94
N LEU A 6 6.52 6.43 8.70
CA LEU A 6 6.05 7.77 8.38
C LEU A 6 4.54 7.92 8.67
N ASP A 7 3.73 6.97 8.22
CA ASP A 7 2.28 6.98 8.41
C ASP A 7 1.94 6.90 9.92
N GLY A 8 2.69 6.09 10.67
CA GLY A 8 2.56 6.02 12.14
C GLY A 8 2.91 7.33 12.83
N TYR A 9 4.01 7.98 12.42
CA TYR A 9 4.43 9.28 12.94
C TYR A 9 3.40 10.38 12.67
N LEU A 10 2.89 10.48 11.43
CA LEU A 10 1.87 11.46 11.05
C LEU A 10 0.56 11.23 11.81
N ARG A 11 0.12 9.96 11.91
CA ARG A 11 -1.08 9.59 12.67
C ARG A 11 -0.97 10.00 14.14
N ASN A 12 0.15 9.68 14.79
CA ASN A 12 0.35 10.01 16.20
C ASN A 12 0.32 11.53 16.43
N ARG A 13 0.97 12.32 15.56
CA ARG A 13 0.88 13.79 15.65
C ARG A 13 -0.53 14.32 15.48
N ALA A 14 -1.32 13.75 14.58
CA ALA A 14 -2.73 14.15 14.43
C ALA A 14 -3.52 13.85 15.72
N ILE A 15 -3.26 12.72 16.38
CA ILE A 15 -3.87 12.35 17.66
C ILE A 15 -3.46 13.33 18.77
N ASP A 16 -2.17 13.67 18.86
CA ASP A 16 -1.64 14.63 19.83
C ASP A 16 -2.26 16.03 19.68
N LEU A 17 -2.68 16.37 18.46
CA LEU A 17 -3.39 17.62 18.13
C LEU A 17 -4.92 17.51 18.27
N GLY A 18 -5.45 16.38 18.74
CA GLY A 18 -6.86 16.19 19.10
C GLY A 18 -7.68 15.33 18.15
N ALA A 19 -7.08 14.73 17.12
CA ALA A 19 -7.80 13.76 16.28
C ALA A 19 -8.17 12.52 17.10
N LYS A 20 -9.41 12.03 16.96
CA LYS A 20 -9.89 10.83 17.65
C LYS A 20 -9.75 9.62 16.71
N PRO A 21 -8.76 8.73 16.93
CA PRO A 21 -8.56 7.60 16.05
C PRO A 21 -9.61 6.52 16.32
N ILE A 22 -10.18 5.97 15.26
CA ILE A 22 -10.99 4.75 15.33
C ILE A 22 -10.26 3.68 14.53
N ASN A 23 -9.84 2.61 15.19
CA ASN A 23 -9.24 1.47 14.52
C ASN A 23 -10.37 0.57 14.00
N GLY A 24 -10.77 0.76 12.75
CA GLY A 24 -11.87 0.01 12.16
C GLY A 24 -11.78 -0.11 10.65
N LEU A 25 -12.59 -1.00 10.09
CA LEU A 25 -12.78 -1.14 8.64
C LEU A 25 -14.16 -0.64 8.26
N VAL A 26 -14.24 0.45 7.49
CA VAL A 26 -15.50 0.90 6.89
C VAL A 26 -16.03 -0.20 5.97
N THR A 27 -17.29 -0.59 6.19
CA THR A 27 -17.97 -1.62 5.41
C THR A 27 -19.00 -1.02 4.45
N GLU A 28 -19.59 0.12 4.80
CA GLU A 28 -20.63 0.80 4.01
C GLU A 28 -20.57 2.32 4.23
N VAL A 29 -20.89 3.07 3.18
CA VAL A 29 -21.04 4.53 3.21
C VAL A 29 -22.42 4.87 2.65
N GLN A 30 -23.24 5.51 3.47
CA GLN A 30 -24.59 5.96 3.11
C GLN A 30 -24.52 7.46 2.78
N VAL A 31 -24.84 7.77 1.53
CA VAL A 31 -24.89 9.14 1.01
C VAL A 31 -26.31 9.65 1.19
N PRO A 32 -26.53 10.72 1.96
CA PRO A 32 -27.86 11.25 2.21
C PRO A 32 -28.42 11.95 0.97
N GLU A 33 -29.74 12.04 0.90
CA GLU A 33 -30.43 12.99 0.00
C GLU A 33 -30.55 14.36 0.69
N GLY A 34 -30.30 15.43 -0.05
CA GLY A 34 -30.41 16.80 0.46
C GLY A 34 -29.34 17.14 1.52
N ALA A 35 -29.74 17.86 2.57
CA ALA A 35 -28.84 18.43 3.58
C ALA A 35 -28.64 17.55 4.83
N ALA A 36 -29.00 16.25 4.77
CA ALA A 36 -28.79 15.34 5.89
C ALA A 36 -27.31 14.93 6.05
N LYS A 37 -26.97 14.34 7.21
CA LYS A 37 -25.61 13.89 7.51
C LYS A 37 -25.25 12.61 6.76
N TYR A 38 -23.96 12.43 6.47
CA TYR A 38 -23.45 11.16 5.98
C TYR A 38 -23.39 10.15 7.12
N LYS A 39 -23.61 8.88 6.79
CA LYS A 39 -23.46 7.78 7.75
C LYS A 39 -22.50 6.73 7.22
N ILE A 40 -21.57 6.29 8.07
CA ILE A 40 -20.71 5.15 7.78
C ILE A 40 -21.06 3.98 8.69
N MET A 41 -21.01 2.77 8.14
CA MET A 41 -20.98 1.53 8.90
C MET A 41 -19.55 0.99 8.88
N TYR A 42 -19.06 0.52 10.02
CA TYR A 42 -17.72 -0.02 10.12
C TYR A 42 -17.64 -1.18 11.11
N SER A 43 -16.64 -2.03 10.92
CA SER A 43 -16.23 -3.04 11.90
C SER A 43 -15.19 -2.41 12.82
N ASP A 44 -15.54 -2.15 14.07
CA ASP A 44 -14.64 -1.60 15.09
C ASP A 44 -13.74 -2.70 15.67
N TYR A 45 -12.46 -2.41 15.76
CA TYR A 45 -11.44 -3.28 16.35
C TYR A 45 -10.87 -2.72 17.67
N SER A 46 -11.43 -1.63 18.21
CA SER A 46 -10.98 -1.00 19.46
C SER A 46 -11.04 -1.95 20.67
N THR A 47 -12.05 -2.82 20.73
CA THR A 47 -12.30 -3.72 21.87
C THR A 47 -11.66 -5.10 21.72
N LYS A 48 -11.05 -5.45 20.58
CA LYS A 48 -10.51 -6.80 20.32
C LYS A 48 -9.16 -6.78 19.59
N LYS A 49 -8.18 -7.50 20.14
CA LYS A 49 -6.84 -7.68 19.53
C LYS A 49 -6.84 -8.60 18.31
N SER A 50 -7.86 -9.44 18.13
CA SER A 50 -8.00 -10.36 16.98
C SER A 50 -9.46 -10.81 16.80
N GLY A 51 -9.90 -11.04 15.55
CA GLY A 51 -11.22 -11.58 15.21
C GLY A 51 -12.10 -10.62 14.41
N LYS A 52 -13.38 -10.99 14.23
CA LYS A 52 -14.38 -10.15 13.55
C LYS A 52 -14.70 -8.92 14.43
N GLY A 53 -14.57 -7.73 13.86
CA GLY A 53 -14.85 -6.47 14.56
C GLY A 53 -16.33 -6.33 14.93
N GLU A 54 -16.62 -5.47 15.90
CA GLU A 54 -17.99 -5.17 16.30
C GLU A 54 -18.62 -4.21 15.30
N GLN A 55 -19.86 -4.47 14.86
CA GLN A 55 -20.52 -3.54 13.96
C GLN A 55 -20.85 -2.24 14.69
N SER A 56 -20.45 -1.13 14.10
CA SER A 56 -20.66 0.21 14.62
C SER A 56 -21.05 1.15 13.48
N SER A 57 -21.60 2.32 13.84
CA SER A 57 -21.95 3.36 12.88
C SER A 57 -21.57 4.74 13.39
N LEU A 58 -21.34 5.68 12.48
CA LEU A 58 -21.02 7.06 12.79
C LEU A 58 -21.70 7.99 11.79
N GLU A 59 -22.32 9.06 12.30
CA GLU A 59 -22.86 10.15 11.49
C GLU A 59 -21.89 11.33 11.49
N VAL A 60 -21.62 11.88 10.31
CA VAL A 60 -20.67 12.97 10.10
C VAL A 60 -21.20 13.97 9.06
N ASP A 61 -20.74 15.21 9.17
CA ASP A 61 -21.09 16.26 8.21
C ASP A 61 -20.31 16.13 6.89
N MET A 62 -19.14 15.48 6.92
CA MET A 62 -18.27 15.28 5.77
C MET A 62 -17.47 13.98 5.88
N ILE A 63 -17.26 13.33 4.73
CA ILE A 63 -16.35 12.18 4.58
C ILE A 63 -15.23 12.56 3.62
N ILE A 64 -13.98 12.30 4.01
CA ILE A 64 -12.81 12.42 3.14
C ILE A 64 -12.40 11.01 2.69
N GLY A 65 -12.55 10.71 1.39
CA GLY A 65 -12.18 9.42 0.80
C GLY A 65 -10.67 9.25 0.64
N ALA A 66 -10.01 8.72 1.66
CA ALA A 66 -8.58 8.39 1.67
C ALA A 66 -8.30 6.88 1.85
N ASP A 67 -9.23 6.04 1.41
CA ASP A 67 -9.25 4.58 1.60
C ASP A 67 -8.64 3.76 0.44
N GLY A 68 -7.89 4.44 -0.44
CA GLY A 68 -6.99 3.83 -1.42
C GLY A 68 -7.66 3.23 -2.65
N ALA A 69 -6.94 2.37 -3.38
CA ALA A 69 -7.33 1.82 -4.68
C ALA A 69 -8.55 0.88 -4.67
N ASN A 70 -9.13 0.60 -3.50
CA ASN A 70 -10.36 -0.18 -3.35
C ASN A 70 -11.47 0.64 -2.67
N SER A 71 -11.42 1.96 -2.84
CA SER A 71 -12.23 2.94 -2.10
C SER A 71 -13.72 2.58 -2.10
N ARG A 72 -14.30 2.48 -0.91
CA ARG A 72 -15.75 2.37 -0.67
C ARG A 72 -16.41 3.73 -0.76
N VAL A 73 -15.70 4.79 -0.37
CA VAL A 73 -16.20 6.17 -0.49
C VAL A 73 -16.43 6.52 -1.95
N ALA A 74 -15.45 6.28 -2.82
CA ALA A 74 -15.58 6.53 -4.26
C ALA A 74 -16.74 5.74 -4.90
N LYS A 75 -16.92 4.48 -4.50
CA LYS A 75 -18.03 3.64 -4.97
C LYS A 75 -19.40 4.18 -4.52
N ALA A 76 -19.50 4.63 -3.27
CA ALA A 76 -20.76 5.12 -2.71
C ALA A 76 -21.27 6.40 -3.39
N ILE A 77 -20.36 7.25 -3.87
CA ILE A 77 -20.72 8.48 -4.62
C ILE A 77 -20.71 8.27 -6.14
N ASN A 78 -20.52 7.03 -6.62
CA ASN A 78 -20.38 6.72 -8.04
C ASN A 78 -19.36 7.62 -8.77
N ALA A 79 -18.14 7.72 -8.21
CA ALA A 79 -17.08 8.58 -8.73
C ALA A 79 -16.51 8.15 -10.10
N GLY A 80 -17.02 7.05 -10.68
CA GLY A 80 -16.56 6.47 -11.93
C GLY A 80 -15.53 5.35 -11.75
N GLU A 81 -15.22 4.70 -12.87
CA GLU A 81 -14.23 3.63 -12.97
C GLU A 81 -12.83 4.18 -13.25
N TYR A 82 -11.81 3.46 -12.79
CA TYR A 82 -10.41 3.79 -13.06
C TYR A 82 -9.60 2.54 -13.35
N ALA A 83 -8.59 2.68 -14.21
CA ALA A 83 -7.64 1.62 -14.47
C ALA A 83 -6.72 1.42 -13.26
N TYR A 84 -6.47 0.17 -12.89
CA TYR A 84 -5.53 -0.20 -11.82
C TYR A 84 -4.50 -1.20 -12.34
N ALA A 85 -3.25 -0.95 -12.00
CA ALA A 85 -2.19 -1.94 -12.08
C ALA A 85 -2.19 -2.79 -10.81
N ILE A 86 -1.78 -4.05 -10.93
CA ILE A 86 -1.32 -4.79 -9.76
C ILE A 86 0.17 -4.53 -9.59
N ALA A 87 0.62 -4.52 -8.35
CA ALA A 87 2.02 -4.45 -7.99
C ALA A 87 2.34 -5.63 -7.07
N PHE A 88 3.56 -6.16 -7.19
CA PHE A 88 4.08 -7.19 -6.32
C PHE A 88 5.51 -6.79 -5.94
N GLN A 89 5.86 -6.92 -4.66
CA GLN A 89 7.20 -6.59 -4.21
C GLN A 89 7.69 -7.45 -3.05
N GLU A 90 9.00 -7.49 -2.95
CA GLU A 90 9.75 -8.10 -1.86
C GLU A 90 10.58 -7.04 -1.15
N ARG A 91 10.60 -7.09 0.18
CA ARG A 91 11.55 -6.31 0.98
C ARG A 91 12.75 -7.17 1.30
N ILE A 92 13.93 -6.76 0.85
CA ILE A 92 15.17 -7.54 0.99
C ILE A 92 16.17 -6.71 1.78
N LYS A 93 16.51 -7.18 2.99
CA LYS A 93 17.59 -6.62 3.79
C LYS A 93 18.91 -6.95 3.12
N LEU A 94 19.74 -5.95 2.86
CA LEU A 94 21.04 -6.16 2.23
C LEU A 94 22.19 -6.02 3.25
N PRO A 95 23.33 -6.69 2.99
CA PRO A 95 24.59 -6.34 3.64
C PRO A 95 24.96 -4.87 3.45
N LYS A 96 25.74 -4.31 4.37
CA LYS A 96 26.06 -2.86 4.38
C LYS A 96 26.78 -2.42 3.10
N ASP A 97 27.77 -3.19 2.66
CA ASP A 97 28.54 -2.95 1.43
C ASP A 97 27.65 -2.95 0.17
N LYS A 98 26.57 -3.73 0.16
CA LYS A 98 25.58 -3.73 -0.92
C LYS A 98 24.61 -2.55 -0.82
N MET A 99 24.25 -2.12 0.39
CA MET A 99 23.42 -0.93 0.58
C MET A 99 24.13 0.36 0.17
N GLU A 100 25.46 0.45 0.28
CA GLU A 100 26.23 1.63 -0.14
C GLU A 100 25.99 2.00 -1.62
N TYR A 101 25.83 0.99 -2.49
CA TYR A 101 25.48 1.22 -3.89
C TYR A 101 24.12 1.91 -4.08
N TYR A 102 23.18 1.68 -3.16
CA TYR A 102 21.81 2.19 -3.23
C TYR A 102 21.56 3.45 -2.40
N GLU A 103 22.58 4.01 -1.74
CA GLU A 103 22.40 5.17 -0.82
C GLU A 103 21.73 6.36 -1.52
N GLU A 104 22.15 6.65 -2.76
CA GLU A 104 21.64 7.75 -3.58
C GLU A 104 21.10 7.26 -4.94
N LEU A 105 20.71 5.98 -5.03
CA LEU A 105 20.34 5.35 -6.31
C LEU A 105 19.07 4.51 -6.21
N ALA A 106 18.16 4.72 -7.15
CA ALA A 106 17.01 3.87 -7.42
C ALA A 106 17.14 3.24 -8.80
N GLU A 107 16.88 1.95 -8.92
CA GLU A 107 16.89 1.26 -10.21
C GLU A 107 15.49 1.14 -10.77
N MET A 108 15.37 1.31 -12.08
CA MET A 108 14.16 1.08 -12.85
C MET A 108 14.53 0.22 -14.05
N TYR A 109 13.75 -0.84 -14.27
CA TYR A 109 13.99 -1.83 -15.31
C TYR A 109 12.78 -1.88 -16.25
N VAL A 110 13.07 -1.90 -17.55
CA VAL A 110 12.08 -2.10 -18.61
C VAL A 110 12.46 -3.34 -19.43
N GLY A 111 11.46 -4.02 -19.98
CA GLY A 111 11.63 -5.21 -20.81
C GLY A 111 10.42 -6.14 -20.72
N ASP A 112 10.14 -6.87 -21.79
CA ASP A 112 8.97 -7.75 -21.89
C ASP A 112 8.98 -8.89 -20.84
N ASP A 113 10.18 -9.30 -20.42
CA ASP A 113 10.43 -10.28 -19.36
C ASP A 113 10.22 -9.69 -17.95
N ILE A 114 10.33 -8.37 -17.81
CA ILE A 114 10.16 -7.64 -16.55
C ILE A 114 8.71 -7.24 -16.33
N SER A 115 8.11 -6.61 -17.34
CA SER A 115 6.71 -6.24 -17.41
C SER A 115 6.49 -5.60 -18.79
N PRO A 116 5.73 -6.24 -19.69
CA PRO A 116 5.56 -5.75 -21.06
C PRO A 116 4.74 -4.45 -21.13
N ASP A 117 4.07 -4.07 -20.04
CA ASP A 117 3.16 -2.93 -19.97
C ASP A 117 3.44 -2.00 -18.76
N PHE A 118 4.54 -2.22 -18.05
CA PHE A 118 4.97 -1.41 -16.92
C PHE A 118 6.50 -1.45 -16.73
N TYR A 119 6.97 -1.34 -15.49
CA TYR A 119 8.39 -1.41 -15.13
C TYR A 119 8.60 -2.21 -13.83
N GLY A 120 9.82 -2.69 -13.66
CA GLY A 120 10.32 -3.22 -12.40
C GLY A 120 11.23 -2.20 -11.70
N TRP A 121 11.42 -2.37 -10.39
CA TRP A 121 12.19 -1.45 -9.58
C TRP A 121 13.04 -2.13 -8.51
N VAL A 122 14.11 -1.44 -8.12
CA VAL A 122 14.82 -1.65 -6.85
C VAL A 122 14.93 -0.29 -6.17
N PHE A 123 14.14 -0.09 -5.11
CA PHE A 123 14.06 1.19 -4.41
C PHE A 123 14.70 1.12 -3.02
N PRO A 124 15.72 1.94 -2.73
CA PRO A 124 16.33 2.00 -1.40
C PRO A 124 15.32 2.44 -0.35
N LYS A 125 15.44 1.83 0.83
CA LYS A 125 14.70 2.20 2.03
C LYS A 125 15.68 2.70 3.08
N TYR A 126 15.83 1.98 4.18
CA TYR A 126 16.74 2.35 5.25
C TYR A 126 17.90 1.35 5.31
N ASP A 127 17.61 0.11 5.64
CA ASP A 127 18.55 -1.00 5.73
C ASP A 127 18.22 -2.13 4.73
N HIS A 128 17.35 -1.83 3.77
CA HIS A 128 16.81 -2.79 2.81
C HIS A 128 16.37 -2.07 1.54
N VAL A 129 16.13 -2.85 0.50
CA VAL A 129 15.52 -2.41 -0.74
C VAL A 129 14.12 -3.02 -0.89
N GLY A 130 13.23 -2.30 -1.56
CA GLY A 130 12.00 -2.87 -2.11
C GLY A 130 12.25 -3.25 -3.56
N VAL A 131 12.14 -4.54 -3.88
CA VAL A 131 12.33 -5.09 -5.23
C VAL A 131 10.97 -5.52 -5.74
N GLY A 132 10.49 -4.92 -6.81
CA GLY A 132 9.13 -5.17 -7.27
C GLY A 132 8.91 -4.92 -8.75
N THR A 133 7.69 -5.23 -9.18
CA THR A 133 7.20 -5.00 -10.54
C THR A 133 5.69 -4.81 -10.51
N GLY A 134 5.14 -4.26 -11.59
CA GLY A 134 3.70 -4.08 -11.77
C GLY A 134 3.23 -4.51 -13.15
N THR A 135 1.94 -4.71 -13.33
CA THR A 135 1.31 -4.95 -14.65
C THR A 135 -0.17 -4.59 -14.61
N VAL A 136 -0.71 -4.13 -15.74
CA VAL A 136 -2.13 -3.86 -15.93
C VAL A 136 -2.81 -5.04 -16.63
N ILE A 137 -2.11 -5.67 -17.57
CA ILE A 137 -2.64 -6.66 -18.52
C ILE A 137 -2.45 -8.09 -17.99
N ASN A 138 -1.21 -8.54 -17.78
CA ASN A 138 -0.92 -9.95 -17.50
C ASN A 138 -0.71 -10.22 -16.00
N LYS A 139 -1.79 -10.08 -15.23
CA LYS A 139 -1.78 -10.21 -13.77
C LYS A 139 -1.28 -11.56 -13.27
N ASN A 140 -1.53 -12.64 -14.03
CA ASN A 140 -1.13 -14.00 -13.65
C ASN A 140 0.39 -14.21 -13.74
N ALA A 141 1.10 -13.46 -14.58
CA ALA A 141 2.54 -13.57 -14.76
C ALA A 141 3.36 -12.72 -13.78
N ILE A 142 2.73 -11.97 -12.86
CA ILE A 142 3.44 -11.02 -11.99
C ILE A 142 4.56 -11.65 -11.15
N LYS A 143 4.44 -12.94 -10.79
CA LYS A 143 5.50 -13.67 -10.09
C LYS A 143 6.68 -14.00 -10.99
N GLN A 144 6.45 -14.30 -12.27
CA GLN A 144 7.50 -14.50 -13.25
C GLN A 144 8.27 -13.19 -13.49
N TYR A 145 7.54 -12.09 -13.63
CA TYR A 145 8.06 -10.73 -13.73
C TYR A 145 8.92 -10.35 -12.51
N GLN A 146 8.47 -10.70 -11.31
CA GLN A 146 9.25 -10.52 -10.09
C GLN A 146 10.58 -11.29 -10.14
N THR A 147 10.53 -12.57 -10.55
CA THR A 147 11.75 -13.39 -10.69
C THR A 147 12.73 -12.76 -11.68
N ALA A 148 12.24 -12.26 -12.82
CA ALA A 148 13.09 -11.64 -13.82
C ALA A 148 13.82 -10.38 -13.27
N ILE A 149 13.13 -9.56 -12.46
CA ILE A 149 13.80 -8.44 -11.76
C ILE A 149 14.82 -8.92 -10.74
N ARG A 150 14.47 -9.95 -9.96
CA ARG A 150 15.40 -10.56 -9.00
C ARG A 150 16.68 -11.06 -9.67
N ASP A 151 16.56 -11.65 -10.85
CA ASP A 151 17.68 -12.15 -11.62
C ASP A 151 18.54 -11.02 -12.18
N ARG A 152 17.93 -9.97 -12.75
CA ARG A 152 18.67 -8.79 -13.27
C ARG A 152 19.42 -8.03 -12.18
N ALA A 153 18.88 -7.98 -10.97
CA ALA A 153 19.51 -7.31 -9.83
C ALA A 153 20.38 -8.26 -8.97
N ALA A 154 20.56 -9.53 -9.35
CA ALA A 154 21.09 -10.59 -8.48
C ALA A 154 22.46 -10.26 -7.85
N GLU A 155 23.38 -9.66 -8.61
CA GLU A 155 24.72 -9.29 -8.12
C GLU A 155 24.65 -8.23 -7.00
N ARG A 156 23.73 -7.27 -7.14
CA ARG A 156 23.50 -6.19 -6.17
C ARG A 156 22.69 -6.67 -4.96
N LEU A 157 21.83 -7.67 -5.17
CA LEU A 157 21.03 -8.29 -4.11
C LEU A 157 21.77 -9.45 -3.39
N ALA A 158 23.00 -9.77 -3.79
CA ALA A 158 23.76 -10.89 -3.23
C ALA A 158 23.92 -10.79 -1.71
N GLY A 159 23.67 -11.89 -1.00
CA GLY A 159 23.68 -11.93 0.47
C GLY A 159 22.43 -11.31 1.12
N GLY A 160 21.46 -10.86 0.33
CA GLY A 160 20.22 -10.28 0.83
C GLY A 160 19.30 -11.30 1.53
N LYS A 161 18.62 -10.86 2.58
CA LYS A 161 17.62 -11.64 3.32
C LYS A 161 16.22 -11.10 3.08
N LEU A 162 15.31 -11.95 2.59
CA LEU A 162 13.90 -11.63 2.43
C LEU A 162 13.27 -11.34 3.80
N LEU A 163 12.67 -10.16 3.94
CA LEU A 163 11.97 -9.72 5.15
C LEU A 163 10.46 -9.92 5.02
N LYS A 164 9.92 -9.58 3.84
CA LYS A 164 8.48 -9.56 3.59
C LYS A 164 8.18 -9.64 2.10
N VAL A 165 7.04 -10.24 1.77
CA VAL A 165 6.43 -10.23 0.44
C VAL A 165 5.10 -9.47 0.56
N GLU A 166 4.85 -8.54 -0.35
CA GLU A 166 3.67 -7.64 -0.35
C GLU A 166 3.07 -7.47 -1.73
#